data_AF-A0A1G3GRW9-F1
#
_entry.id   AF-A0A1G3GRW9-F1
#
_cell.length_a   1.000
_cell.length_b   1.000
_cell.length_c   1.000
_cell.angle_alpha   90.00
_cell.angle_beta   90.00
_cell.angle_gamma   90.00
#
_symmetry.space_group_name_H-M   'P 1'
#
loop_
_entity.id
_entity.type
_entity.pdbx_description
1 polymer ?
#
loop_
_entity_poly.entity_id
_entity_poly.type
_entity_poly.pdbx_seq_one_letter_code
_entity_poly.pdbx_strand_id
1 'polypeptide(L)' 'MTRHDWIFDVLKDLRSYAQANGLPGLAAKADETLRVARAEISAHDPQADTGSGGGPPAGRAH' A
#
# COMPACT_ATOMS: atom_id res chain seq x y z
N MET A 1 1.32 12.17 6.55
CA MET A 1 1.79 11.08 7.42
C MET A 1 0.59 10.37 7.96
N THR A 2 0.19 9.29 7.28
CA THR A 2 -0.83 8.39 7.80
C THR A 2 -0.22 7.61 8.96
N ARG A 3 -1.05 7.07 9.87
CA ARG A 3 -0.58 6.23 10.98
C ARG A 3 0.20 5.00 10.52
N HIS A 4 0.15 4.66 9.24
CA HIS A 4 0.76 3.47 8.68
C HIS A 4 2.08 3.74 7.94
N ASP A 5 2.47 4.99 7.70
CA ASP A 5 3.69 5.26 6.90
C ASP A 5 4.97 4.70 7.53
N TRP A 6 5.05 4.70 8.88
CA TRP A 6 6.21 4.20 9.61
C TRP A 6 6.48 2.70 9.37
N ILE A 7 5.44 1.90 9.07
CA ILE A 7 5.63 0.46 8.85
C ILE A 7 6.37 0.19 7.53
N PHE A 8 6.20 1.05 6.53
CA PHE A 8 6.90 0.89 5.25
C PHE A 8 8.39 1.11 5.40
N ASP A 9 8.79 2.07 6.23
CA ASP A 9 10.20 2.34 6.47
C ASP A 9 10.85 1.22 7.29
N VAL A 10 10.17 0.71 8.33
CA VAL A 10 10.64 -0.47 9.08
C VAL A 10 10.82 -1.70 8.17
N LEU A 11 9.88 -1.96 7.27
CA LEU A 11 9.97 -3.11 6.37
C LEU A 11 11.08 -2.94 5.31
N LYS A 12 11.32 -1.71 4.82
CA LYS A 12 12.46 -1.41 3.94
C LYS A 12 13.79 -1.58 4.65
N ASP A 13 13.89 -1.13 5.90
CA ASP A 13 15.10 -1.27 6.72
C ASP A 13 15.38 -2.75 7.00
N LEU A 14 14.36 -3.52 7.36
CA LEU A 14 14.47 -4.96 7.59
C LEU A 14 14.94 -5.70 6.33
N ARG A 15 14.39 -5.37 5.16
CA ARG A 15 14.84 -5.92 3.88
C ARG A 15 16.30 -5.56 3.61
N SER A 16 16.68 -4.30 3.81
CA SER A 16 18.05 -3.82 3.57
C SER A 16 19.05 -4.52 4.48
N TYR A 17 18.71 -4.67 5.76
CA TYR A 17 19.47 -5.46 6.72
C TYR A 17 19.61 -6.91 6.27
N ALA A 18 18.52 -7.56 5.84
CA ALA A 18 18.55 -8.94 5.39
C ALA A 18 19.46 -9.14 4.15
N GLN A 19 19.43 -8.19 3.22
CA GLN A 19 20.31 -8.21 2.04
C GLN A 19 21.78 -8.05 2.42
N ALA A 20 22.09 -7.07 3.29
CA ALA A 20 23.44 -6.80 3.75
C ALA A 20 24.07 -7.99 4.52
N ASN A 21 23.24 -8.80 5.17
CA ASN A 21 23.68 -9.93 5.98
C ASN A 21 23.55 -11.30 5.30
N GLY A 22 23.25 -11.35 3.99
CA GLY A 22 23.14 -12.61 3.26
C GLY A 22 21.98 -13.49 3.73
N LEU A 23 20.86 -12.89 4.12
CA LEU A 23 19.63 -13.57 4.57
C LEU A 23 18.54 -13.49 3.47
N PRO A 24 18.69 -14.17 2.32
CA PRO A 24 17.83 -13.98 1.16
C PRO A 24 16.36 -14.35 1.42
N GLY A 25 16.11 -15.39 2.24
CA GLY A 25 14.75 -15.78 2.62
C GLY A 25 14.05 -14.71 3.47
N LEU A 26 14.80 -14.01 4.33
CA LEU A 26 14.25 -12.91 5.13
C LEU A 26 13.98 -11.68 4.27
N ALA A 27 14.88 -11.35 3.33
CA ALA A 27 14.67 -10.26 2.38
C ALA A 27 13.42 -10.49 1.51
N ALA A 28 13.24 -11.71 1.00
CA ALA A 28 12.08 -12.08 0.20
C ALA A 28 10.76 -11.94 0.98
N LYS A 29 10.74 -12.39 2.25
CA LYS A 29 9.57 -12.22 3.12
C LYS A 29 9.30 -10.75 3.43
N ALA A 30 10.32 -9.93 3.68
CA ALA A 30 10.13 -8.50 3.90
C ALA A 30 9.54 -7.79 2.66
N ASP A 31 9.99 -8.17 1.46
CA ASP A 31 9.42 -7.70 0.19
C ASP A 31 7.96 -8.13 -0.01
N GLU A 32 7.61 -9.35 0.36
CA GLU A 32 6.24 -9.83 0.33
C GLU A 32 5.34 -9.07 1.30
N THR A 33 5.78 -8.91 2.56
CA THR A 33 5.06 -8.15 3.58
C THR A 33 4.87 -6.69 3.16
N LEU A 34 5.84 -6.06 2.49
CA LEU A 34 5.69 -4.71 1.92
C LEU A 34 4.52 -4.64 0.93
N ARG A 35 4.35 -5.64 0.07
CA ARG A 35 3.24 -5.69 -0.90
C ARG A 35 1.90 -5.86 -0.21
N VAL A 36 1.81 -6.76 0.77
CA VAL A 36 0.59 -6.98 1.56
C VAL A 36 0.20 -5.71 2.32
N ALA A 37 1.13 -5.10 3.04
CA ALA A 37 0.88 -3.87 3.79
C ALA A 37 0.36 -2.74 2.88
N ARG A 38 0.96 -2.57 1.68
CA ARG A 38 0.47 -1.57 0.72
C ARG A 38 -0.96 -1.84 0.28
N ALA A 39 -1.30 -3.08 -0.04
CA ALA A 39 -2.64 -3.45 -0.47
C ALA A 39 -3.68 -3.21 0.63
N GLU A 40 -3.39 -3.66 1.85
CA GLU A 40 -4.29 -3.51 3.00
C GLU A 40 -4.47 -2.05 3.42
N ILE A 41 -3.38 -1.29 3.53
CA ILE A 41 -3.42 0.11 3.94
C ILE A 41 -4.12 0.97 2.88
N SER A 42 -3.88 0.72 1.59
CA SER A 42 -4.56 1.46 0.52
C SER A 42 -6.05 1.14 0.45
N ALA A 43 -6.46 -0.11 0.72
CA ALA A 43 -7.87 -0.48 0.80
C ALA A 43 -8.58 0.13 2.01
N HIS A 44 -7.84 0.45 3.07
CA HIS A 44 -8.35 1.05 4.31
C HIS A 44 -8.21 2.59 4.34
N ASP A 45 -7.70 3.22 3.28
CA ASP A 45 -7.67 4.68 3.13
C ASP A 45 -8.89 5.12 2.29
N PRO A 46 -10.03 5.46 2.92
CA PRO A 46 -11.25 5.84 2.21
C PRO A 46 -11.14 7.15 1.43
N GLN A 47 -10.01 7.87 1.53
CA GLN A 47 -9.84 9.14 0.83
C GLN A 47 -9.29 8.96 -0.60
N ALA A 48 -8.74 7.79 -0.95
CA ALA A 48 -8.22 7.52 -2.29
C ALA A 48 -9.29 7.24 -3.36
N ASP A 49 -10.55 7.00 -2.96
CA ASP A 49 -11.65 6.60 -3.87
C ASP A 49 -12.56 7.76 -4.34
N THR A 50 -12.17 9.02 -4.10
CA THR A 50 -12.96 10.20 -4.53
C THR A 50 -12.51 10.82 -5.86
N GLY A 51 -11.73 10.08 -6.66
CA GLY A 51 -11.12 10.58 -7.90
C GLY A 51 -11.67 10.05 -9.22
N SER A 52 -12.78 9.30 -9.25
CA SER A 52 -13.43 8.89 -10.51
C SER A 52 -14.69 9.72 -10.75
N GLY A 53 -14.48 10.98 -11.11
CA GLY A 53 -15.52 11.90 -11.55
C GLY A 53 -15.65 11.94 -13.07
N GLY A 54 -16.84 11.58 -13.57
CA GLY A 54 -17.34 11.88 -14.91
C GLY A 54 -18.50 10.95 -15.28
N GLY A 55 -19.77 11.33 -15.35
CA GLY A 55 -20.46 12.63 -15.33
C GLY A 55 -21.98 12.40 -15.11
N PRO A 56 -22.84 13.45 -15.24
CA PRO A 56 -24.17 13.54 -14.62
C PRO A 56 -25.31 12.77 -15.33
N PRO A 57 -26.48 12.56 -14.67
CA PRO A 57 -27.54 11.66 -15.13
C PRO A 57 -28.44 12.30 -16.21
N ALA A 58 -28.51 11.68 -17.39
CA ALA A 58 -29.42 12.09 -18.44
C ALA A 58 -30.81 11.45 -18.28
N GLY A 59 -31.81 12.28 -17.95
CA GLY A 59 -33.15 12.21 -18.54
C GLY A 59 -34.17 11.26 -17.92
N ARG A 60 -34.95 11.79 -16.96
CA ARG A 60 -36.32 11.32 -16.67
C ARG A 60 -37.21 11.70 -17.86
N ALA A 61 -37.71 10.72 -18.61
CA ALA A 61 -38.76 10.93 -19.61
C ALA A 61 -40.14 10.66 -18.98
N HIS A 62 -41.07 11.55 -19.32
CA HIS A 62 -42.47 11.61 -18.90
C HIS A 62 -43.32 10.48 -19.49
#